data_AF-A0A100WRI2-F1
#
_entry.id   AF-A0A100WRI2-F1
#
_cell.length_a   1.000
_cell.length_b   1.000
_cell.length_c   1.000
_cell.angle_alpha   90.00
_cell.angle_beta   90.00
_cell.angle_gamma   90.00
#
_symmetry.space_group_name_H-M   'P 1'
#
loop_
_entity.id
_entity.type
_entity.pdbx_description
1 polymer ?
#
loop_
_entity_poly.entity_id
_entity_poly.type
_entity_poly.pdbx_seq_one_letter_code
_entity_poly.pdbx_strand_id
1 'polypeptide(L)' 'MLNLAMIAVLNRPNELSTHIRGALTNGVTREEICEIFLQVGVYAGIPAAVDSFRLARAVFADLDKERA' A
#
# COMPACT_ATOMS: atom_id res chain seq x y z
N MET A 1 -0.60 -8.74 -4.63
CA MET A 1 -1.82 -8.39 -3.90
C MET A 1 -1.83 -8.93 -2.46
N LEU A 2 -1.89 -10.25 -2.23
CA LEU A 2 -1.89 -10.82 -0.86
C LEU A 2 -0.74 -10.33 0.03
N ASN A 3 0.47 -10.21 -0.52
CA ASN A 3 1.62 -9.71 0.25
C ASN A 3 1.39 -8.28 0.80
N LEU A 4 0.73 -7.40 0.04
CA LEU A 4 0.40 -6.05 0.53
C LEU A 4 -0.58 -6.11 1.69
N ALA A 5 -1.61 -6.94 1.59
CA ALA A 5 -2.57 -7.14 2.66
C ALA A 5 -1.86 -7.67 3.93
N MET A 6 -1.06 -8.74 3.81
CA MET A 6 -0.40 -9.35 4.97
C MET A 6 0.58 -8.39 5.66
N ILE A 7 1.39 -7.65 4.90
CA ILE A 7 2.35 -6.69 5.47
C ILE A 7 1.63 -5.50 6.14
N ALA A 8 0.54 -5.02 5.54
CA ALA A 8 -0.32 -3.99 6.13
C ALA A 8 -0.94 -4.44 7.45
N VAL A 9 -1.48 -5.67 7.49
CA VAL A 9 -2.05 -6.28 8.71
C VAL A 9 -1.00 -6.46 9.82
N LEU A 10 0.23 -6.82 9.45
CA LEU A 10 1.34 -6.99 10.40
C LEU A 10 1.96 -5.66 10.87
N ASN A 11 1.46 -4.52 10.38
CA ASN A 11 1.96 -3.19 10.69
C ASN A 11 3.48 -3.06 10.53
N ARG A 12 3.99 -3.44 9.35
CA ARG A 12 5.41 -3.34 8.97
C ARG A 12 5.60 -2.19 7.96
N PRO A 13 5.60 -0.92 8.41
CA PRO A 13 5.56 0.25 7.51
C PRO A 13 6.80 0.39 6.62
N ASN A 14 7.98 0.00 7.14
CA ASN A 14 9.24 0.03 6.40
C ASN A 14 9.22 -0.95 5.21
N GLU A 15 8.61 -2.12 5.38
CA GLU A 15 8.46 -3.12 4.32
C GLU A 15 7.36 -2.73 3.34
N LEU A 16 6.24 -2.20 3.85
CA LEU A 16 5.07 -1.91 3.03
C LEU A 16 5.38 -0.94 1.88
N SER A 17 6.19 0.09 2.13
CA SER A 17 6.56 1.08 1.11
C SER A 17 7.31 0.45 -0.07
N THR A 18 8.29 -0.42 0.22
CA THR A 18 9.05 -1.16 -0.80
C THR A 18 8.14 -2.08 -1.60
N HIS A 19 7.23 -2.79 -0.92
CA HIS A 19 6.32 -3.72 -1.58
C HIS A 19 5.22 -3.02 -2.39
N ILE A 20 4.81 -1.81 -2.03
CA ILE A 20 3.91 -0.98 -2.87
C ILE A 20 4.59 -0.66 -4.21
N ARG A 21 5.86 -0.23 -4.20
CA ARG A 21 6.63 0.01 -5.44
C ARG A 21 6.74 -1.26 -6.27
N GLY A 22 7.13 -2.37 -5.64
CA GLY A 22 7.21 -3.67 -6.33
C GLY A 22 5.87 -4.15 -6.89
N ALA A 23 4.76 -3.88 -6.20
CA ALA A 23 3.43 -4.21 -6.70
C ALA A 23 3.07 -3.44 -7.97
N LEU A 24 3.36 -2.14 -8.01
CA LEU A 24 3.19 -1.31 -9.22
C LEU A 24 4.06 -1.81 -10.38
N THR A 25 5.32 -2.18 -10.11
CA THR A 25 6.22 -2.79 -11.11
C THR A 25 5.66 -4.11 -11.65
N ASN A 26 4.97 -4.88 -10.80
CA ASN A 26 4.33 -6.14 -11.18
C ASN A 26 2.96 -5.97 -11.85
N GLY A 27 2.54 -4.73 -12.15
CA GLY A 27 1.30 -4.43 -12.86
C GLY A 27 0.06 -4.27 -11.99
N VAL A 28 0.18 -4.29 -10.66
CA VAL A 28 -0.94 -3.93 -9.77
C VAL A 28 -1.19 -2.43 -9.89
N THR A 29 -2.44 -2.04 -10.08
CA THR A 29 -2.86 -0.63 -10.22
C THR A 29 -2.92 0.10 -8.86
N ARG A 30 -2.90 1.43 -8.88
CA ARG A 30 -3.06 2.23 -7.65
C ARG A 30 -4.43 2.00 -7.03
N GLU A 31 -5.44 1.80 -7.86
CA GLU A 31 -6.82 1.49 -7.50
C GLU A 31 -6.90 0.15 -6.76
N GLU A 32 -6.33 -0.92 -7.31
CA GLU A 32 -6.29 -2.24 -6.64
C GLU A 32 -5.53 -2.18 -5.31
N ILE A 33 -4.45 -1.40 -5.21
CA ILE A 33 -3.73 -1.19 -3.94
C ILE A 33 -4.65 -0.51 -2.91
N CYS A 34 -5.42 0.48 -3.33
CA CYS A 34 -6.41 1.14 -2.46
C CYS A 34 -7.50 0.15 -2.03
N GLU A 35 -8.02 -0.68 -2.93
CA GLU A 35 -9.02 -1.71 -2.61
C GLU A 35 -8.50 -2.74 -1.60
N ILE A 36 -7.24 -3.16 -1.73
CA ILE A 36 -6.58 -4.02 -0.74
C ILE A 36 -6.57 -3.34 0.64
N PHE A 37 -6.23 -2.05 0.72
CA PHE A 37 -6.19 -1.35 2.01
C PHE A 37 -7.58 -1.05 2.58
N LEU A 38 -8.61 -0.90 1.75
CA LEU A 38 -10.01 -0.91 2.21
C LEU A 38 -10.36 -2.25 2.85
N GLN A 39 -9.97 -3.37 2.23
CA GLN A 39 -10.17 -4.71 2.79
C GLN A 39 -9.41 -4.89 4.11
N VAL A 40 -8.17 -4.38 4.22
CA VAL A 40 -7.42 -4.32 5.49
C VAL A 40 -8.21 -3.54 6.55
N GLY A 41 -8.84 -2.42 6.20
CA GLY A 41 -9.65 -1.63 7.13
C GLY A 41 -10.83 -2.40 7.71
N VAL A 42 -11.50 -3.20 6.87
CA VAL A 42 -12.64 -4.04 7.28
C VAL A 42 -12.19 -5.20 8.17
N TYR A 43 -11.10 -5.90 7.81
CA TYR A 43 -10.72 -7.17 8.47
C TYR A 43 -9.65 -7.05 9.55
N ALA A 44 -8.84 -6.00 9.53
CA ALA A 44 -7.74 -5.78 10.49
C ALA A 44 -7.81 -4.40 11.18
N GLY A 45 -8.86 -3.63 10.91
CA GLY A 45 -9.17 -2.38 11.59
C GLY A 45 -8.72 -1.12 10.85
N ILE A 46 -9.47 -0.04 11.07
CA ILE A 46 -9.24 1.27 10.47
C ILE A 46 -7.82 1.81 10.68
N PRO A 47 -7.18 1.68 11.87
CA PRO A 47 -5.82 2.18 12.06
C PRO A 47 -4.81 1.60 11.06
N ALA A 48 -4.84 0.28 10.81
CA ALA A 48 -3.94 -0.39 9.88
C ALA A 48 -4.15 0.10 8.44
N ALA A 49 -5.40 0.30 8.03
CA ALA A 49 -5.72 0.87 6.73
C ALA A 49 -5.24 2.31 6.58
N VAL A 50 -5.50 3.17 7.57
CA VAL A 50 -5.09 4.59 7.54
C VAL A 50 -3.58 4.73 7.39
N ASP A 51 -2.79 3.95 8.14
CA ASP A 51 -1.34 3.94 8.00
C ASP A 51 -0.90 3.43 6.63
N SER A 52 -1.55 2.38 6.11
CA SER A 52 -1.28 1.86 4.77
C SER A 52 -1.57 2.88 3.67
N PHE A 53 -2.69 3.61 3.75
CA PHE A 53 -3.03 4.69 2.83
C PHE A 53 -2.06 5.86 2.90
N ARG A 54 -1.58 6.21 4.10
CA ARG A 54 -0.57 7.27 4.28
C ARG A 54 0.73 6.89 3.57
N LEU A 55 1.17 5.64 3.70
CA LEU A 55 2.37 5.14 3.02
C LEU A 55 2.19 5.05 1.50
N ALA A 56 1.05 4.53 1.02
CA ALA A 56 0.78 4.52 -0.42
C ALA A 56 0.79 5.92 -1.03
N ARG A 57 0.17 6.91 -0.38
CA ARG A 57 0.21 8.31 -0.85
C ARG A 57 1.64 8.84 -0.97
N ALA A 58 2.49 8.57 0.03
CA ALA A 58 3.89 8.98 -0.02
C ALA A 58 4.64 8.31 -1.18
N VAL A 59 4.49 6.99 -1.34
CA VAL A 59 5.13 6.24 -2.43
C VAL A 59 4.65 6.71 -3.80
N PHE A 60 3.36 6.96 -3.99
CA PHE A 60 2.81 7.46 -5.25
C PHE A 60 3.36 8.84 -5.58
N ALA A 61 3.40 9.75 -4.60
CA ALA A 61 3.95 11.09 -4.78
C ALA A 61 5.44 11.08 -5.16
N ASP A 62 6.23 10.19 -4.55
CA ASP A 62 7.64 10.05 -4.90
C ASP A 62 7.83 9.51 -6.33
N LEU A 63 7.06 8.48 -6.71
CA LEU A 63 7.09 7.92 -8.07
C LEU A 63 6.63 8.93 -9.13
N ASP A 64 5.66 9.79 -8.81
CA ASP A 64 5.19 10.84 -9.71
C ASP A 64 6.26 11.91 -9.93
N LYS A 65 7.06 12.24 -8.89
CA LYS A 65 8.21 13.13 -9.03
C LYS A 65 9.36 12.52 -9.84
N GLU A 66 9.62 11.22 -9.68
CA GLU A 66 10.66 10.50 -10.43
C GLU A 66 10.35 10.41 -11.95
N ARG A 67 9.07 10.52 -12.32
CA ARG A 67 8.60 10.44 -13.71
C ARG A 67 8.43 11.80 -14.40
N ALA A 68 8.52 12.91 -13.66
CA ALA A 68 8.43 14.27 -14.17
C ALA A 68 9.79 14.78 -14.66
#